data_AF-A0A4Q1KT48-F1
#
_entry.id   AF-A0A4Q1KT48-F1
#
_cell.length_a   1.000
_cell.length_b   1.000
_cell.length_c   1.000
_cell.angle_alpha   90.00
_cell.angle_beta   90.00
_cell.angle_gamma   90.00
#
_symmetry.space_group_name_H-M   'P 1'
#
loop_
_entity.id
_entity.type
_entity.pdbx_description
1 polymer ?
#
loop_
_entity_poly.entity_id
_entity_poly.type
_entity_poly.pdbx_seq_one_letter_code
_entity_poly.pdbx_strand_id
1 'polypeptide(L)'
;MRERRRRAPDPLVALAVQVRLGRLADELRAVEADPDVYARAHHYLAAQGAYDALLREACRLSGLDVEADPLRAGLRSDEDERLREELELSARGWTW
;
A
#
# COMPACT_ATOMS: atom_id res chain seq x y z
N MET A 1 -15.57 0.64 30.88
CA MET A 1 -15.23 0.27 29.49
C MET A 1 -13.72 0.10 29.41
N ARG A 2 -13.23 -1.11 29.14
CA ARG A 2 -11.78 -1.38 29.04
C ARG A 2 -11.29 -0.95 27.66
N GLU A 3 -10.58 0.17 27.62
CA GLU A 3 -9.83 0.62 26.45
C GLU A 3 -8.79 -0.46 26.12
N ARG A 4 -9.04 -1.24 25.06
CA ARG A 4 -8.00 -2.09 24.47
C ARG A 4 -6.96 -1.13 23.92
N ARG A 5 -5.94 -0.81 24.71
CA ARG A 5 -4.69 -0.19 24.25
C ARG A 5 -4.20 -1.08 23.10
N ARG A 6 -4.55 -0.73 21.85
CA ARG A 6 -4.01 -1.38 20.65
C ARG A 6 -2.50 -1.23 20.82
N ARG A 7 -1.81 -2.34 21.07
CA ARG A 7 -0.36 -2.35 21.23
C ARG A 7 0.19 -1.71 19.95
N ALA A 8 0.92 -0.61 20.09
CA ALA A 8 1.53 0.04 18.94
C ALA A 8 2.30 -1.05 18.15
N PRO A 9 2.21 -1.06 16.81
CA PRO A 9 2.94 -2.01 16.00
C PRO A 9 4.42 -1.97 16.34
N ASP A 10 5.10 -3.10 16.21
CA ASP A 10 6.55 -3.12 16.33
C ASP A 10 7.16 -2.15 15.31
N PRO A 11 7.92 -1.12 15.73
CA PRO A 11 8.51 -0.14 14.84
C PRO A 11 9.41 -0.75 13.75
N LEU A 12 10.09 -1.87 14.04
CA LEU A 12 10.94 -2.54 13.05
C LEU A 12 10.11 -3.24 11.97
N VAL A 13 8.94 -3.75 12.33
CA VAL A 13 7.99 -4.32 11.36
C VAL A 13 7.43 -3.22 10.46
N ALA A 14 7.05 -2.08 11.02
CA ALA A 14 6.58 -0.93 10.25
C ALA A 14 7.66 -0.44 9.27
N LEU A 15 8.90 -0.27 9.74
CA LEU A 15 10.02 0.14 8.89
C LEU A 15 10.31 -0.88 7.77
N ALA A 16 10.26 -2.17 8.06
CA ALA A 16 10.46 -3.20 7.05
C ALA A 16 9.40 -3.14 5.93
N VAL A 17 8.15 -2.81 6.28
CA VAL A 17 7.07 -2.57 5.31
C VAL A 17 7.33 -1.30 4.49
N GLN A 18 7.73 -0.19 5.13
CA GLN A 18 8.08 1.06 4.44
C GLN A 18 9.19 0.86 3.39
N VAL A 19 10.28 0.19 3.77
CA VAL A 19 11.40 -0.09 2.85
C VAL A 19 10.95 -0.93 1.65
N ARG A 20 10.06 -1.90 1.88
CA ARG A 20 9.53 -2.74 0.80
C ARG A 20 8.56 -1.99 -0.11
N LEU A 21 7.76 -1.07 0.44
CA LEU A 21 6.90 -0.18 -0.36
C LEU A 21 7.74 0.70 -1.29
N GLY A 22 8.82 1.30 -0.78
CA GLY A 22 9.71 2.15 -1.59
C GLY A 22 10.33 1.38 -2.76
N ARG A 23 10.81 0.15 -2.51
CA ARG A 23 11.36 -0.71 -3.57
C ARG A 23 10.34 -1.05 -4.66
N LEU A 24 9.11 -1.38 -4.28
CA LEU A 24 8.04 -1.68 -5.25
C LEU A 24 7.61 -0.43 -6.02
N ALA A 25 7.58 0.74 -5.37
CA ALA A 25 7.31 2.01 -6.04
C ALA A 25 8.40 2.35 -7.07
N ASP A 26 9.68 2.11 -6.75
CA ASP A 26 10.78 2.26 -7.69
C ASP A 26 10.68 1.28 -8.87
N GLU A 27 10.33 0.02 -8.60
CA GLU A 27 10.12 -1.00 -9.63
C GLU A 27 8.99 -0.63 -10.59
N LEU A 28 7.85 -0.16 -10.07
CA LEU A 28 6.74 0.32 -10.88
C LEU A 28 7.14 1.49 -11.77
N ARG A 29 7.84 2.49 -11.21
CA ARG A 29 8.37 3.63 -11.98
C ARG A 29 9.35 3.19 -13.07
N ALA A 30 10.21 2.22 -12.79
CA ALA A 30 11.18 1.70 -13.75
C ALA A 30 10.48 0.97 -14.92
N VAL A 31 9.48 0.15 -14.62
CA VAL A 31 8.69 -0.58 -15.63
C VAL A 31 7.86 0.38 -16.49
N GLU A 32 7.34 1.48 -15.92
CA GLU A 32 6.66 2.52 -16.69
C GLU A 32 7.61 3.30 -17.61
N ALA A 33 8.84 3.57 -17.14
CA ALA A 33 9.82 4.36 -17.86
C ALA A 33 10.51 3.63 -19.04
N ASP A 34 10.51 2.29 -19.04
CA ASP A 34 11.12 1.48 -20.09
C ASP A 34 10.05 0.84 -21.02
N PRO A 35 9.85 1.39 -22.23
CA PRO A 35 8.87 0.88 -23.18
C PRO A 35 9.29 -0.43 -23.88
N ASP A 36 10.56 -0.83 -23.82
CA ASP A 36 11.10 -1.96 -24.56
C ASP A 36 11.15 -3.28 -23.75
N VAL A 37 10.69 -3.25 -22.49
CA VAL A 37 10.61 -4.44 -21.63
C VAL A 37 9.59 -5.45 -22.19
N TYR A 38 10.07 -6.63 -22.55
CA TYR A 38 9.21 -7.77 -22.90
C TYR A 38 8.30 -8.14 -21.72
N ALA A 39 7.03 -8.47 -21.98
CA ALA A 39 6.03 -8.76 -20.94
C ALA A 39 5.78 -7.63 -19.92
N ARG A 40 6.09 -6.36 -20.25
CA ARG A 40 5.87 -5.17 -19.41
C ARG A 40 4.54 -5.16 -18.67
N ALA A 41 3.44 -5.41 -19.39
CA ALA A 41 2.10 -5.40 -18.81
C ALA A 41 1.95 -6.45 -17.69
N HIS A 42 2.53 -7.63 -17.86
CA HIS A 42 2.49 -8.67 -16.83
C HIS A 42 3.36 -8.30 -15.61
N HIS A 43 4.59 -7.83 -15.86
CA HIS A 43 5.49 -7.38 -14.79
C HIS A 43 4.88 -6.22 -13.99
N TYR A 44 4.29 -5.25 -14.68
CA TYR A 44 3.59 -4.12 -14.08
C TYR A 44 2.44 -4.58 -13.19
N LEU A 45 1.53 -5.43 -13.71
CA LEU A 45 0.39 -5.93 -12.94
C LEU A 45 0.82 -6.75 -11.72
N ALA A 46 1.89 -7.54 -11.84
CA ALA A 46 2.43 -8.31 -10.72
C ALA A 46 3.02 -7.40 -9.63
N ALA A 47 3.85 -6.42 -10.02
CA ALA A 47 4.42 -5.44 -9.10
C ALA A 47 3.33 -4.58 -8.44
N GLN A 48 2.33 -4.17 -9.20
CA GLN A 48 1.19 -3.37 -8.73
C GLN A 48 0.36 -4.15 -7.71
N GLY A 49 0.03 -5.41 -7.99
CA GLY A 49 -0.67 -6.26 -7.03
C GLY A 49 0.11 -6.49 -5.74
N ALA A 50 1.44 -6.64 -5.84
CA ALA A 50 2.31 -6.75 -4.66
C ALA A 50 2.36 -5.44 -3.86
N TYR A 51 2.40 -4.30 -4.55
CA TYR A 51 2.36 -2.97 -3.95
C TYR A 51 1.04 -2.74 -3.20
N ASP A 52 -0.10 -2.97 -3.84
CA ASP A 52 -1.44 -2.81 -3.24
C ASP A 52 -1.63 -3.75 -2.04
N ALA A 53 -1.11 -4.98 -2.08
CA ALA A 53 -1.16 -5.90 -0.94
C ALA A 53 -0.35 -5.38 0.26
N LEU A 54 0.81 -4.79 -0.01
CA LEU A 54 1.69 -4.24 1.01
C LEU A 54 1.15 -2.92 1.59
N LEU A 55 0.47 -2.11 0.76
CA LEU A 55 -0.20 -0.88 1.17
C LEU A 55 -1.32 -1.15 2.19
N ARG A 56 -2.15 -2.18 1.92
CA ARG A 56 -3.17 -2.66 2.87
C ARG A 56 -2.56 -3.15 4.19
N GLU A 57 -1.38 -3.78 4.14
CA GLU A 57 -0.65 -4.19 5.36
C GLU A 57 -0.15 -2.99 6.16
N ALA A 58 0.44 -1.99 5.50
CA ALA A 58 0.84 -0.74 6.14
C ALA A 58 -0.35 -0.03 6.80
N CYS A 59 -1.51 -0.04 6.15
CA CYS A 59 -2.74 0.51 6.71
C CYS A 59 -3.17 -0.25 7.98
N ARG A 60 -3.16 -1.59 7.96
CA ARG A 60 -3.46 -2.41 9.15
C ARG A 60 -2.50 -2.13 10.30
N LEU A 61 -1.20 -2.03 10.02
CA LEU A 61 -0.20 -1.64 11.02
C LEU A 61 -0.51 -0.24 11.57
N SER A 62 -0.93 0.70 10.73
CA SER A 62 -1.30 2.05 11.17
C SER A 62 -2.62 2.13 11.95
N GLY A 63 -3.30 1.00 12.17
CA GLY A 63 -4.60 0.94 12.84
C GLY A 63 -5.75 1.51 12.00
N LEU A 64 -5.53 1.74 10.70
CA LEU A 64 -6.57 2.03 9.73
C LEU A 64 -7.42 0.77 9.56
N ASP A 65 -8.72 0.88 9.81
CA ASP A 65 -9.65 -0.14 9.36
C ASP A 65 -9.73 -0.03 7.83
N VAL A 66 -8.97 -0.88 7.16
CA VAL A 66 -9.16 -1.22 5.74
C VAL A 66 -10.30 -2.24 5.63
N GLU A 67 -11.31 -2.13 6.49
CA GLU A 67 -12.64 -2.65 6.18
C GLU A 67 -13.07 -1.84 4.96
N ALA A 68 -12.73 -2.40 3.80
CA ALA A 68 -13.33 -2.10 2.53
C ALA A 68 -14.83 -2.22 2.75
N ASP A 69 -15.48 -1.13 3.16
CA ASP A 69 -16.93 -1.01 3.13
C ASP A 69 -17.33 -1.56 1.76
N PRO A 70 -17.90 -2.77 1.67
CA PRO A 70 -18.00 -3.47 0.40
C PRO A 70 -18.88 -2.69 -0.58
N LEU A 71 -19.77 -1.87 -0.01
CA LEU A 71 -20.63 -0.95 -0.72
C LEU A 71 -19.84 0.21 -1.36
N ARG A 72 -18.74 0.65 -0.75
CA ARG A 72 -17.84 1.69 -1.28
C ARG A 72 -16.71 1.14 -2.13
N ALA A 73 -16.23 -0.07 -1.85
CA ALA A 73 -15.20 -0.74 -2.65
C ALA A 73 -15.66 -0.96 -4.10
N GLY A 74 -16.95 -1.27 -4.31
CA GLY A 74 -17.53 -1.36 -5.66
C GLY A 74 -17.80 0.00 -6.34
N LEU A 75 -17.65 1.12 -5.63
CA LEU A 75 -17.90 2.47 -6.14
C LEU A 75 -16.61 3.23 -6.53
N ARG A 76 -15.43 2.71 -6.16
CA ARG A 76 -14.13 3.33 -6.46
C ARG A 76 -13.35 2.46 -7.42
N SER A 77 -12.54 3.09 -8.27
CA SER A 77 -11.53 2.33 -9.01
C SER A 77 -10.45 1.84 -8.05
N ASP A 78 -9.74 0.77 -8.43
CA ASP A 78 -8.60 0.27 -7.65
C ASP A 78 -7.50 1.34 -7.48
N GLU A 79 -7.38 2.26 -8.43
CA GLU A 79 -6.46 3.39 -8.39
C GLU A 79 -6.87 4.45 -7.35
N ASP A 80 -8.16 4.79 -7.27
CA ASP A 80 -8.66 5.74 -6.27
C ASP A 80 -8.47 5.22 -4.85
N GLU A 81 -8.69 3.92 -4.64
CA GLU A 81 -8.53 3.29 -3.34
C GLU A 81 -7.05 3.23 -2.94
N ARG A 82 -6.15 2.89 -3.88
CA ARG A 82 -4.70 2.99 -3.67
C ARG A 82 -4.31 4.41 -3.27
N LEU A 83 -4.70 5.43 -4.04
CA LEU A 83 -4.37 6.82 -3.74
C LEU A 83 -4.87 7.25 -2.35
N ARG A 84 -6.08 6.83 -1.97
CA ARG A 84 -6.63 7.09 -0.63
C ARG A 84 -5.75 6.47 0.45
N GLU A 85 -5.36 5.21 0.31
CA GLU A 85 -4.49 4.52 1.26
C GLU A 85 -3.11 5.20 1.39
N GLU A 86 -2.51 5.60 0.27
CA GLU A 86 -1.23 6.32 0.25
C GLU A 86 -1.30 7.64 1.01
N LEU A 87 -2.36 8.43 0.79
CA LEU A 87 -2.59 9.70 1.48
C LEU A 87 -2.82 9.51 2.98
N GLU A 88 -3.59 8.49 3.38
CA GLU A 88 -3.84 8.20 4.80
C GLU A 88 -2.55 7.77 5.53
N LEU A 89 -1.68 6.99 4.87
CA LEU A 89 -0.39 6.61 5.42
C LEU A 89 0.55 7.82 5.53
N SER A 90 0.60 8.65 4.49
CA SER A 90 1.40 9.88 4.48
C SER A 90 0.99 10.83 5.62
N ALA A 91 -0.32 11.00 5.84
CA ALA A 91 -0.86 11.81 6.94
C ALA A 91 -0.47 11.27 8.34
N ARG A 92 -0.10 9.99 8.44
CA ARG A 92 0.37 9.32 9.66
C ARG A 92 1.90 9.26 9.76
N GLY A 93 2.61 9.96 8.87
CA GLY A 93 4.06 10.07 8.87
C GLY A 93 4.78 8.89 8.22
N TRP A 94 4.06 8.05 7.47
CA TRP A 94 4.72 7.05 6.64
C TRP A 94 5.35 7.72 5.43
N THR A 95 6.57 7.31 5.13
CA THR A 95 7.29 7.73 3.93
C THR A 95 7.94 6.52 3.29
N TRP A 96 7.96 6.48 1.96
CA TRP A 96 8.62 5.46 1.15
C TRP A 96 9.00 6.00 -0.22
#